data_AF-A0A7X0AVN1-F1
#
_entry.id   AF-A0A7X0AVN1-F1
#
_cell.length_a   1.000
_cell.length_b   1.000
_cell.length_c   1.000
_cell.angle_alpha   90.00
_cell.angle_beta   90.00
_cell.angle_gamma   90.00
#
_symmetry.space_group_name_H-M   'P 1'
#
loop_
_entity.id
_entity.type
_entity.pdbx_description
1 polymer ?
#
loop_
_entity_poly.entity_id
_entity_poly.type
_entity_poly.pdbx_seq_one_letter_code
_entity_poly.pdbx_strand_id
1 'polypeptide(L)'
;MTEKPDLLALLEFNGYYGLKHAEGAFFAIDANLHVKDGGESSVLDISLILSLDGKTSSTFPFTGHFADGRLTQPKSEDCPFALDLRFTRAGPSEAFTAACEGVISQPPAEFLIGISGVTYNNPVPPDLFQGAYYLPASNGGAPQRVAEIGPGLLIRYADAGGELRPVHSYSYNLNMYYFTLGAPKDGISLIMGTAGAQGLACNNMYPDKTTGAVDSRSLYTIPEGAAVPPVLHPPGGQAEALAGFSGFYPLPSVVPGAFLAIQGSYYFQPGDITGYSVAITLSTDGRTTQAFQFGDGMTFSGGTLQVPSAVAGDPPLIDVTFKRGYDRKNGTLSTITGTIAPNGIVQTVTAANYLNPVPLAAFGGRPLTNASGSQTLTITGDDTVAYNQQTMTAGVYVPLMYILAGTTGTGPDAQPWVMSLGTDGAKGTACIVLKYVSPTDFADPIFIYAIPNAR
;
A
#
# COMPACT_ATOMS: atom_id res chain seq x y z
N MET A 1 -27.08 10.64 2.30
CA MET A 1 -27.23 9.96 3.60
C MET A 1 -26.46 10.76 4.64
N THR A 2 -27.05 10.99 5.82
CA THR A 2 -26.36 11.59 6.97
C THR A 2 -25.51 10.51 7.63
N GLU A 3 -24.33 10.24 7.07
CA GLU A 3 -23.28 9.57 7.82
C GLU A 3 -23.01 10.38 9.09
N LYS A 4 -22.81 9.71 10.23
CA LYS A 4 -22.52 10.40 11.49
C LYS A 4 -21.23 11.22 11.28
N PRO A 5 -21.22 12.55 11.55
CA PRO A 5 -20.05 13.40 11.35
C PRO A 5 -18.76 12.82 11.94
N ASP A 6 -18.88 12.13 13.08
CA ASP A 6 -17.76 11.47 13.78
C ASP A 6 -17.09 10.36 12.95
N LEU A 7 -17.86 9.57 12.18
CA LEU A 7 -17.31 8.49 11.35
C LEU A 7 -16.42 9.05 10.25
N LEU A 8 -16.92 10.06 9.54
CA LEU A 8 -16.18 10.73 8.46
C LEU A 8 -14.94 11.45 9.00
N ALA A 9 -15.04 12.07 10.17
CA ALA A 9 -13.89 12.73 10.80
C ALA A 9 -12.83 11.72 11.26
N LEU A 10 -13.24 10.56 11.80
CA LEU A 10 -12.33 9.50 12.22
C LEU A 10 -11.66 8.80 11.01
N LEU A 11 -12.33 8.75 9.86
CA LEU A 11 -11.82 8.16 8.62
C LEU A 11 -10.48 8.78 8.18
N GLU A 12 -10.28 10.08 8.44
CA GLU A 12 -9.02 10.79 8.17
C GLU A 12 -7.81 10.16 8.91
N PHE A 13 -8.07 9.38 9.96
CA PHE A 13 -7.10 8.71 10.81
C PHE A 13 -7.15 7.19 10.69
N ASN A 14 -7.85 6.65 9.70
CA ASN A 14 -7.82 5.23 9.35
C ASN A 14 -6.37 4.77 9.14
N GLY A 15 -5.98 3.69 9.82
CA GLY A 15 -4.60 3.23 9.81
C GLY A 15 -4.25 2.23 10.91
N TYR A 16 -3.10 1.60 10.74
CA TYR A 16 -2.48 0.71 11.73
C TYR A 16 -1.41 1.48 12.51
N TYR A 17 -1.65 1.73 13.79
CA TYR A 17 -0.76 2.46 14.68
C TYR A 17 0.08 1.48 15.49
N GLY A 18 1.36 1.36 15.15
CA GLY A 18 2.32 0.62 15.98
C GLY A 18 2.52 1.33 17.31
N LEU A 19 2.18 0.68 18.42
CA LEU A 19 2.24 1.27 19.75
C LEU A 19 3.61 1.04 20.40
N LYS A 20 4.13 2.07 21.06
CA LYS A 20 5.38 1.98 21.84
C LYS A 20 5.24 1.29 23.20
N HIS A 21 4.07 0.71 23.48
CA HIS A 21 3.74 0.11 24.76
C HIS A 21 4.41 -1.25 24.98
N ALA A 22 4.37 -2.12 23.97
CA ALA A 22 5.02 -3.42 23.96
C ALA A 22 5.37 -3.83 22.51
N GLU A 23 6.30 -4.78 22.37
CA GLU A 23 6.70 -5.29 21.05
C GLU A 23 5.50 -5.89 20.30
N GLY A 24 5.23 -5.39 19.09
CA GLY A 24 4.10 -5.81 18.27
C GLY A 24 2.72 -5.31 18.76
N ALA A 25 2.66 -4.50 19.82
CA ALA A 25 1.43 -3.86 20.23
C ALA A 25 0.95 -2.86 19.17
N PHE A 26 -0.37 -2.77 18.97
CA PHE A 26 -0.96 -1.89 17.98
C PHE A 26 -2.36 -1.43 18.35
N PHE A 27 -2.76 -0.32 17.77
CA PHE A 27 -4.14 0.13 17.67
C PHE A 27 -4.47 0.35 16.20
N ALA A 28 -5.61 -0.11 15.71
CA ALA A 28 -6.03 0.14 14.34
C ALA A 28 -7.43 0.75 14.31
N ILE A 29 -7.58 1.75 13.45
CA ILE A 29 -8.89 2.21 12.96
C ILE A 29 -9.06 1.51 11.63
N ASP A 30 -10.01 0.58 11.54
CA ASP A 30 -10.26 -0.24 10.37
C ASP A 30 -11.59 0.13 9.70
N ALA A 31 -11.48 0.99 8.69
CA ALA A 31 -12.61 1.45 7.91
C ALA A 31 -12.87 0.55 6.70
N ASN A 32 -14.11 0.10 6.59
CA ASN A 32 -14.59 -0.75 5.51
C ASN A 32 -15.79 -0.07 4.83
N LEU A 33 -15.75 -0.02 3.50
CA LEU A 33 -16.86 0.43 2.67
C LEU A 33 -17.61 -0.79 2.14
N HIS A 34 -18.90 -0.89 2.42
CA HIS A 34 -19.72 -2.01 1.95
C HIS A 34 -20.73 -1.54 0.92
N VAL A 35 -20.72 -2.16 -0.26
CA VAL A 35 -21.75 -2.01 -1.28
C VAL A 35 -22.58 -3.27 -1.32
N LYS A 36 -23.89 -3.14 -1.07
CA LYS A 36 -24.84 -4.25 -1.01
C LYS A 36 -25.52 -4.47 -2.35
N ASP A 37 -25.95 -5.71 -2.59
CA ASP A 37 -26.64 -6.11 -3.81
C ASP A 37 -27.88 -5.24 -4.09
N GLY A 38 -27.96 -4.68 -5.30
CA GLY A 38 -29.00 -3.73 -5.71
C GLY A 38 -28.92 -2.34 -5.06
N GLY A 39 -27.92 -2.05 -4.23
CA GLY A 39 -27.76 -0.77 -3.55
C GLY A 39 -27.01 0.25 -4.41
N GLU A 40 -27.64 1.40 -4.69
CA GLU A 40 -26.98 2.59 -5.28
C GLU A 40 -26.07 3.32 -4.27
N SER A 41 -25.88 2.75 -3.07
CA SER A 41 -25.23 3.43 -1.96
C SER A 41 -24.36 2.50 -1.13
N SER A 42 -23.21 3.01 -0.73
CA SER A 42 -22.29 2.35 0.20
C SER A 42 -22.64 2.62 1.66
N VAL A 43 -22.20 1.72 2.54
CA VAL A 43 -22.22 1.90 4.00
C VAL A 43 -20.79 1.88 4.50
N LEU A 44 -20.37 2.95 5.20
CA LEU A 44 -19.10 3.00 5.91
C LEU A 44 -19.25 2.33 7.28
N ASP A 45 -18.37 1.36 7.56
CA ASP A 45 -18.22 0.71 8.85
C ASP A 45 -16.82 0.97 9.40
N ILE A 46 -16.71 1.23 10.70
CA ILE A 46 -15.42 1.44 11.38
C ILE A 46 -15.33 0.49 12.58
N SER A 47 -14.36 -0.40 12.52
CA SER A 47 -13.94 -1.23 13.64
C SER A 47 -12.68 -0.65 14.26
N LEU A 48 -12.58 -0.77 15.58
CA LEU A 48 -11.37 -0.47 16.34
C LEU A 48 -10.74 -1.79 16.76
N ILE A 49 -9.44 -1.92 16.53
CA ILE A 49 -8.70 -3.15 16.84
C ILE A 49 -7.56 -2.79 17.79
N LEU A 50 -7.44 -3.51 18.89
CA LEU A 50 -6.45 -3.25 19.90
C LEU A 50 -5.67 -4.51 20.25
N SER A 51 -4.35 -4.42 20.22
CA SER A 51 -3.43 -5.38 20.81
C SER A 51 -2.46 -4.63 21.71
N LEU A 52 -2.54 -4.85 23.02
CA LEU A 52 -1.63 -4.21 23.98
C LEU A 52 -0.36 -5.04 24.22
N ASP A 53 -0.39 -6.35 23.92
CA ASP A 53 0.72 -7.27 24.19
C ASP A 53 1.43 -7.76 22.91
N GLY A 54 0.91 -7.42 21.73
CA GLY A 54 1.36 -7.94 20.43
C GLY A 54 1.13 -9.45 20.24
N LYS A 55 0.29 -10.08 21.06
CA LYS A 55 0.03 -11.54 21.03
C LYS A 55 -1.45 -11.86 20.90
N THR A 56 -2.30 -10.99 21.42
CA THR A 56 -3.74 -11.10 21.36
C THR A 56 -4.32 -9.78 20.89
N SER A 57 -5.44 -9.83 20.19
CA SER A 57 -6.14 -8.65 19.72
C SER A 57 -7.62 -8.73 20.07
N SER A 58 -8.28 -7.59 20.08
CA SER A 58 -9.72 -7.49 20.20
C SER A 58 -10.22 -6.49 19.19
N THR A 59 -11.26 -6.88 18.47
CA THR A 59 -11.97 -6.04 17.52
C THR A 59 -13.31 -5.64 18.12
N PHE A 60 -13.65 -4.37 18.03
CA PHE A 60 -14.91 -3.85 18.54
C PHE A 60 -15.41 -2.69 17.66
N PRO A 61 -16.73 -2.49 17.52
CA PRO A 61 -17.27 -1.43 16.69
C PRO A 61 -16.96 -0.05 17.27
N PHE A 62 -16.78 0.95 16.42
CA PHE A 62 -16.74 2.35 16.86
C PHE A 62 -18.16 2.82 17.25
N THR A 63 -18.33 3.12 18.53
CA THR A 63 -19.60 3.62 19.11
C THR A 63 -19.42 4.93 19.86
N GLY A 64 -18.19 5.44 19.94
CA GLY A 64 -17.82 6.66 20.63
C GLY A 64 -18.08 7.95 19.86
N HIS A 65 -17.36 8.99 20.27
CA HIS A 65 -17.36 10.32 19.67
C HIS A 65 -15.97 10.66 19.14
N PHE A 66 -15.91 11.35 18.00
CA PHE A 66 -14.66 11.87 17.45
C PHE A 66 -14.81 13.32 17.01
N ALA A 67 -14.12 14.23 17.68
CA ALA A 67 -14.11 15.65 17.36
C ALA A 67 -12.75 16.26 17.68
N ASP A 68 -12.33 17.25 16.89
CA ASP A 68 -11.08 18.01 17.10
C ASP A 68 -9.83 17.14 17.30
N GLY A 69 -9.78 16.01 16.58
CA GLY A 69 -8.69 15.04 16.67
C GLY A 69 -8.71 14.22 17.96
N ARG A 70 -9.82 14.15 18.70
CA ARG A 70 -9.94 13.36 19.93
C ARG A 70 -11.02 12.30 19.79
N LEU A 71 -10.63 11.04 20.00
CA LEU A 71 -11.50 9.87 20.12
C LEU A 71 -11.83 9.64 21.59
N THR A 72 -13.11 9.63 21.93
CA THR A 72 -13.59 9.16 23.23
C THR A 72 -14.58 8.03 23.03
N GLN A 73 -14.30 6.85 23.59
CA GLN A 73 -15.21 5.71 23.57
C GLN A 73 -15.38 5.17 24.99
N PRO A 74 -16.61 5.17 25.55
CA PRO A 74 -16.86 4.54 26.83
C PRO A 74 -16.83 3.03 26.70
N LYS A 75 -16.58 2.35 27.82
CA LYS A 75 -16.75 0.91 27.92
C LYS A 75 -18.21 0.53 27.66
N SER A 76 -18.42 -0.55 26.93
CA SER A 76 -19.73 -1.16 26.68
C SER A 76 -19.65 -2.69 26.75
N GLU A 77 -20.76 -3.38 26.51
CA GLU A 77 -20.77 -4.84 26.37
C GLU A 77 -19.93 -5.29 25.15
N ASP A 78 -20.01 -4.54 24.05
CA ASP A 78 -19.30 -4.82 22.79
C ASP A 78 -17.87 -4.25 22.76
N CYS A 79 -17.51 -3.38 23.70
CA CYS A 79 -16.16 -2.84 23.84
C CYS A 79 -15.71 -2.89 25.31
N PRO A 80 -14.85 -3.84 25.70
CA PRO A 80 -14.45 -3.98 27.09
C PRO A 80 -13.50 -2.87 27.56
N PHE A 81 -13.04 -2.00 26.66
CA PHE A 81 -12.11 -0.91 26.93
C PHE A 81 -12.81 0.45 26.90
N ALA A 82 -12.31 1.40 27.69
CA ALA A 82 -12.60 2.82 27.45
C ALA A 82 -11.37 3.49 26.82
N LEU A 83 -11.60 4.32 25.81
CA LEU A 83 -10.56 5.00 25.03
C LEU A 83 -10.68 6.51 25.19
N ASP A 84 -9.56 7.18 25.41
CA ASP A 84 -9.42 8.62 25.31
C ASP A 84 -8.09 8.93 24.62
N LEU A 85 -8.16 9.07 23.30
CA LEU A 85 -7.00 9.17 22.42
C LEU A 85 -7.05 10.45 21.60
N ARG A 86 -5.89 11.10 21.45
CA ARG A 86 -5.69 12.24 20.58
C ARG A 86 -4.90 11.83 19.35
N PHE A 87 -5.32 12.33 18.20
CA PHE A 87 -4.75 12.07 16.90
C PHE A 87 -4.23 13.37 16.29
N THR A 88 -3.09 13.27 15.61
CA THR A 88 -2.47 14.39 14.88
C THR A 88 -1.98 13.91 13.53
N ARG A 89 -2.16 14.75 12.50
CA ARG A 89 -1.60 14.49 11.17
C ARG A 89 -0.14 14.92 11.17
N ALA A 90 0.68 14.14 10.48
CA ALA A 90 2.09 14.39 10.39
C ALA A 90 2.38 15.70 9.63
N GLY A 91 3.41 16.41 10.07
CA GLY A 91 3.98 17.57 9.41
C GLY A 91 4.76 17.20 8.14
N PRO A 92 5.15 18.20 7.32
CA PRO A 92 5.79 17.98 6.02
C PRO A 92 7.16 17.26 6.06
N SER A 93 7.82 17.25 7.21
CA SER A 93 9.15 16.64 7.40
C SER A 93 9.11 15.21 7.94
N GLU A 94 7.93 14.71 8.30
CA GLU A 94 7.78 13.41 8.93
C GLU A 94 7.59 12.30 7.89
N ALA A 95 8.01 11.08 8.24
CA ALA A 95 7.91 9.90 7.38
C ALA A 95 6.61 9.11 7.59
N PHE A 96 5.95 9.29 8.74
CA PHE A 96 4.66 8.71 9.06
C PHE A 96 3.52 9.66 8.63
N THR A 97 2.28 9.21 8.66
CA THR A 97 1.11 9.99 8.18
C THR A 97 0.27 10.57 9.31
N ALA A 98 0.14 9.84 10.42
CA ALA A 98 -0.53 10.31 11.62
C ALA A 98 0.05 9.66 12.88
N ALA A 99 -0.14 10.33 14.01
CA ALA A 99 0.21 9.83 15.33
C ALA A 99 -1.03 9.79 16.24
N CYS A 100 -1.03 8.86 17.19
CA CYS A 100 -1.99 8.81 18.27
C CYS A 100 -1.29 8.77 19.64
N GLU A 101 -1.91 9.36 20.64
CA GLU A 101 -1.47 9.30 22.05
C GLU A 101 -2.67 9.39 22.99
N GLY A 102 -2.57 8.85 24.19
CA GLY A 102 -3.64 8.99 25.18
C GLY A 102 -3.69 7.82 26.16
N VAL A 103 -4.88 7.52 26.66
CA VAL A 103 -5.10 6.47 27.66
C VAL A 103 -6.14 5.45 27.24
N ILE A 104 -5.90 4.20 27.61
CA ILE A 104 -6.83 3.09 27.50
C ILE A 104 -7.09 2.55 28.90
N SER A 105 -8.36 2.40 29.26
CA SER A 105 -8.78 1.79 30.54
C SER A 105 -9.29 0.38 30.30
N GLN A 106 -8.77 -0.59 31.07
CA GLN A 106 -9.13 -2.01 30.99
C GLN A 106 -9.74 -2.51 32.32
N PRO A 107 -10.69 -3.47 32.33
CA PRO A 107 -11.19 -4.10 33.56
C PRO A 107 -10.14 -5.03 34.20
N PRO A 108 -10.20 -5.35 35.52
CA PRO A 108 -11.24 -5.04 36.50
C PRO A 108 -10.94 -3.86 37.44
N ALA A 109 -9.73 -3.30 37.39
CA ALA A 109 -9.39 -2.04 38.04
C ALA A 109 -9.09 -1.06 36.91
N GLU A 110 -9.54 0.19 37.01
CA GLU A 110 -9.35 1.31 36.06
C GLU A 110 -7.87 1.64 35.79
N PHE A 111 -7.09 0.64 35.35
CA PHE A 111 -5.69 0.75 35.05
C PHE A 111 -5.60 1.51 33.74
N LEU A 112 -5.15 2.75 33.85
CA LEU A 112 -4.93 3.62 32.72
C LEU A 112 -3.59 3.27 32.07
N ILE A 113 -3.66 2.73 30.87
CA ILE A 113 -2.50 2.42 30.05
C ILE A 113 -2.26 3.62 29.14
N GLY A 114 -1.17 4.34 29.39
CA GLY A 114 -0.70 5.36 28.47
C GLY A 114 -0.19 4.72 27.18
N ILE A 115 -0.69 5.17 26.03
CA ILE A 115 -0.24 4.71 24.72
C ILE A 115 0.26 5.87 23.88
N SER A 116 1.18 5.56 22.97
CA SER A 116 1.55 6.42 21.85
C SER A 116 1.94 5.54 20.67
N GLY A 117 1.60 5.96 19.46
CA GLY A 117 1.88 5.22 18.24
C GLY A 117 1.79 6.08 16.99
N VAL A 118 2.28 5.54 15.89
CA VAL A 118 2.23 6.18 14.57
C VAL A 118 1.75 5.19 13.53
N THR A 119 1.06 5.71 12.52
CA THR A 119 0.69 4.97 11.31
C THR A 119 1.42 5.58 10.12
N TYR A 120 1.80 4.72 9.18
CA TYR A 120 2.27 5.15 7.86
C TYR A 120 1.16 5.05 6.80
N ASN A 121 0.04 4.43 7.14
CA ASN A 121 -1.09 4.26 6.24
C ASN A 121 -1.88 5.57 6.15
N ASN A 122 -2.44 5.82 4.98
CA ASN A 122 -3.37 6.90 4.74
C ASN A 122 -4.64 6.30 4.13
N PRO A 123 -5.84 6.75 4.50
CA PRO A 123 -7.05 6.33 3.80
C PRO A 123 -6.90 6.61 2.30
N VAL A 124 -6.97 5.54 1.49
CA VAL A 124 -6.98 5.65 0.04
C VAL A 124 -8.41 5.46 -0.45
N PRO A 125 -9.01 6.46 -1.12
CA PRO A 125 -10.34 6.30 -1.68
C PRO A 125 -10.29 5.27 -2.82
N PRO A 126 -11.34 4.45 -2.97
CA PRO A 126 -11.40 3.48 -4.06
C PRO A 126 -11.38 4.14 -5.45
N ASP A 127 -11.72 5.43 -5.54
CA ASP A 127 -11.62 6.23 -6.77
C ASP A 127 -10.19 6.36 -7.32
N LEU A 128 -9.15 6.23 -6.48
CA LEU A 128 -7.78 6.17 -6.96
C LEU A 128 -7.57 4.99 -7.92
N PHE A 129 -8.27 3.89 -7.67
CA PHE A 129 -8.10 2.63 -8.39
C PHE A 129 -8.97 2.50 -9.63
N GLN A 130 -9.64 3.58 -10.06
CA GLN A 130 -10.41 3.56 -11.30
C GLN A 130 -9.54 3.23 -12.51
N GLY A 131 -10.06 2.35 -13.38
CA GLY A 131 -9.32 1.89 -14.55
C GLY A 131 -9.74 0.51 -15.03
N ALA A 132 -9.29 0.16 -16.23
CA ALA A 132 -9.36 -1.19 -16.77
C ALA A 132 -8.09 -1.95 -16.37
N TYR A 133 -8.24 -3.16 -15.84
CA TYR A 133 -7.13 -4.01 -15.41
C TYR A 133 -7.00 -5.20 -16.34
N TYR A 134 -5.79 -5.42 -16.82
CA TYR A 134 -5.45 -6.40 -17.82
C TYR A 134 -4.47 -7.42 -17.26
N LEU A 135 -4.73 -8.68 -17.57
CA LEU A 135 -3.68 -9.70 -17.55
C LEU A 135 -2.75 -9.43 -18.74
N PRO A 136 -1.42 -9.33 -18.52
CA PRO A 136 -0.48 -9.17 -19.62
C PRO A 136 -0.61 -10.27 -20.67
N ALA A 137 -0.23 -9.96 -21.91
CA ALA A 137 -0.21 -10.93 -22.99
C ALA A 137 0.69 -12.13 -22.65
N SER A 138 0.21 -13.35 -22.87
CA SER A 138 1.02 -14.57 -22.87
C SER A 138 1.27 -15.03 -24.31
N ASN A 139 2.50 -15.45 -24.62
CA ASN A 139 2.88 -16.09 -25.89
C ASN A 139 2.39 -15.39 -27.19
N GLY A 140 2.50 -14.06 -27.26
CA GLY A 140 2.14 -13.28 -28.46
C GLY A 140 0.64 -13.02 -28.64
N GLY A 141 -0.20 -13.33 -27.65
CA GLY A 141 -1.60 -12.91 -27.62
C GLY A 141 -1.80 -11.42 -27.32
N ALA A 142 -3.05 -10.97 -27.27
CA ALA A 142 -3.39 -9.63 -26.79
C ALA A 142 -3.58 -9.64 -25.26
N PRO A 143 -3.29 -8.53 -24.56
CA PRO A 143 -3.65 -8.40 -23.15
C PRO A 143 -5.14 -8.62 -22.93
N GLN A 144 -5.47 -9.35 -21.86
CA GLN A 144 -6.84 -9.76 -21.58
C GLN A 144 -7.41 -8.89 -20.47
N ARG A 145 -8.52 -8.20 -20.75
CA ARG A 145 -9.21 -7.40 -19.73
C ARG A 145 -9.91 -8.32 -18.73
N VAL A 146 -9.63 -8.14 -17.45
CA VAL A 146 -10.13 -9.01 -16.36
C VAL A 146 -11.01 -8.26 -15.37
N ALA A 147 -10.69 -6.99 -15.10
CA ALA A 147 -11.49 -6.16 -14.22
C ALA A 147 -11.62 -4.71 -14.74
N GLU A 148 -12.64 -4.02 -14.28
CA GLU A 148 -12.85 -2.58 -14.50
C GLU A 148 -13.41 -1.98 -13.22
N ILE A 149 -12.76 -0.94 -12.71
CA ILE A 149 -13.30 -0.08 -11.65
C ILE A 149 -13.71 1.22 -12.32
N GLY A 150 -15.01 1.44 -12.45
CA GLY A 150 -15.60 2.62 -13.07
C GLY A 150 -15.96 3.71 -12.07
N PRO A 151 -16.45 4.87 -12.57
CA PRO A 151 -16.98 5.94 -11.75
C PRO A 151 -18.11 5.45 -10.82
N GLY A 152 -18.24 6.08 -9.65
CA GLY A 152 -19.28 5.69 -8.68
C GLY A 152 -19.10 4.28 -8.13
N LEU A 153 -17.87 3.75 -8.22
CA LEU A 153 -17.47 2.43 -7.74
C LEU A 153 -18.21 1.26 -8.40
N LEU A 154 -18.55 1.43 -9.68
CA LEU A 154 -19.07 0.35 -10.52
C LEU A 154 -17.93 -0.61 -10.86
N ILE A 155 -17.91 -1.77 -10.21
CA ILE A 155 -16.92 -2.82 -10.49
C ILE A 155 -17.49 -3.79 -11.51
N ARG A 156 -16.68 -4.16 -12.51
CA ARG A 156 -16.95 -5.30 -13.39
C ARG A 156 -15.78 -6.28 -13.37
N TYR A 157 -16.08 -7.57 -13.44
CA TYR A 157 -15.08 -8.63 -13.29
C TYR A 157 -15.36 -9.84 -14.18
N ALA A 158 -14.31 -10.58 -14.56
CA ALA A 158 -14.39 -11.83 -15.30
C ALA A 158 -13.45 -12.92 -14.73
N ASP A 159 -14.01 -14.04 -14.27
CA ASP A 159 -13.27 -15.13 -13.58
C ASP A 159 -12.08 -15.70 -14.36
N ALA A 160 -12.14 -15.77 -15.69
CA ALA A 160 -11.05 -16.30 -16.53
C ALA A 160 -10.96 -15.56 -17.88
N GLY A 161 -11.21 -14.25 -17.83
CA GLY A 161 -11.20 -13.34 -18.97
C GLY A 161 -12.20 -13.69 -20.09
N GLY A 162 -13.38 -14.14 -19.65
CA GLY A 162 -14.61 -13.99 -20.42
C GLY A 162 -15.16 -12.56 -20.37
N GLU A 163 -16.44 -12.40 -20.70
CA GLU A 163 -17.12 -11.10 -20.65
C GLU A 163 -17.15 -10.54 -19.22
N LEU A 164 -16.82 -9.25 -19.09
CA LEU A 164 -16.91 -8.52 -17.83
C LEU A 164 -18.36 -8.42 -17.37
N ARG A 165 -18.64 -8.89 -16.16
CA ARG A 165 -19.97 -8.80 -15.54
C ARG A 165 -19.97 -7.79 -14.40
N PRO A 166 -21.05 -7.02 -14.20
CA PRO A 166 -21.19 -6.16 -13.04
C PRO A 166 -21.07 -6.95 -11.73
N VAL A 167 -20.35 -6.39 -10.77
CA VAL A 167 -20.29 -6.86 -9.40
C VAL A 167 -21.28 -6.03 -8.59
N HIS A 168 -22.31 -6.68 -8.08
CA HIS A 168 -23.41 -6.00 -7.39
C HIS A 168 -23.18 -5.83 -5.88
N SER A 169 -22.26 -6.61 -5.31
CA SER A 169 -21.88 -6.47 -3.90
C SER A 169 -20.39 -6.69 -3.70
N TYR A 170 -19.80 -5.85 -2.87
CA TYR A 170 -18.42 -5.98 -2.46
C TYR A 170 -18.16 -5.21 -1.17
N SER A 171 -17.03 -5.50 -0.54
CA SER A 171 -16.46 -4.69 0.53
C SER A 171 -15.09 -4.15 0.09
N TYR A 172 -14.76 -2.94 0.48
CA TYR A 172 -13.44 -2.33 0.27
C TYR A 172 -12.85 -1.90 1.61
N ASN A 173 -11.70 -2.46 1.97
CA ASN A 173 -10.97 -2.08 3.17
C ASN A 173 -9.97 -0.96 2.85
N LEU A 174 -10.08 0.16 3.55
CA LEU A 174 -9.26 1.36 3.28
C LEU A 174 -7.83 1.26 3.82
N ASN A 175 -7.53 0.32 4.73
CA ASN A 175 -6.18 0.09 5.25
C ASN A 175 -5.33 -0.78 4.32
N MET A 176 -5.96 -1.79 3.70
CA MET A 176 -5.28 -2.80 2.88
C MET A 176 -5.44 -2.56 1.37
N TYR A 177 -6.24 -1.57 0.98
CA TYR A 177 -6.64 -1.32 -0.41
C TYR A 177 -7.21 -2.58 -1.06
N TYR A 178 -8.08 -3.25 -0.32
CA TYR A 178 -8.48 -4.63 -0.56
C TYR A 178 -9.98 -4.72 -0.86
N PHE A 179 -10.33 -5.22 -2.04
CA PHE A 179 -11.72 -5.52 -2.38
C PHE A 179 -12.01 -7.00 -2.18
N THR A 180 -13.15 -7.29 -1.56
CA THR A 180 -13.77 -8.63 -1.56
C THR A 180 -15.04 -8.57 -2.38
N LEU A 181 -15.09 -9.29 -3.51
CA LEU A 181 -16.24 -9.31 -4.42
C LEU A 181 -17.14 -10.52 -4.08
N GLY A 182 -18.44 -10.29 -3.91
CA GLY A 182 -19.40 -11.35 -3.57
C GLY A 182 -19.30 -11.87 -2.12
N ALA A 183 -19.90 -13.03 -1.86
CA ALA A 183 -19.88 -13.64 -0.53
C ALA A 183 -18.49 -14.24 -0.22
N PRO A 184 -17.99 -14.20 1.03
CA PRO A 184 -16.62 -14.61 1.40
C PRO A 184 -16.20 -16.03 1.00
N LYS A 185 -17.15 -16.93 0.68
CA LYS A 185 -16.88 -18.33 0.30
C LYS A 185 -16.72 -18.54 -1.21
N ASP A 186 -17.13 -17.57 -2.03
CA ASP A 186 -16.92 -17.50 -3.48
C ASP A 186 -15.97 -16.35 -3.85
N GLY A 187 -15.30 -15.78 -2.84
CA GLY A 187 -14.79 -14.42 -2.85
C GLY A 187 -13.57 -14.23 -3.72
N ILE A 188 -13.76 -13.56 -4.86
CA ILE A 188 -12.65 -12.94 -5.58
C ILE A 188 -12.14 -11.80 -4.72
N SER A 189 -10.82 -11.74 -4.56
CA SER A 189 -10.17 -10.73 -3.74
C SER A 189 -9.17 -9.94 -4.58
N LEU A 190 -9.27 -8.62 -4.56
CA LEU A 190 -8.41 -7.72 -5.31
C LEU A 190 -7.57 -6.91 -4.32
N ILE A 191 -6.27 -7.19 -4.26
CA ILE A 191 -5.30 -6.37 -3.52
C ILE A 191 -4.80 -5.31 -4.49
N MET A 192 -5.14 -4.04 -4.24
CA MET A 192 -4.78 -2.94 -5.11
C MET A 192 -3.45 -2.32 -4.71
N GLY A 193 -2.77 -1.73 -5.69
CA GLY A 193 -1.52 -1.02 -5.46
C GLY A 193 -1.04 -0.31 -6.71
N THR A 194 0.26 -0.06 -6.74
CA THR A 194 0.95 0.55 -7.89
C THR A 194 2.00 -0.42 -8.43
N ALA A 195 2.32 -0.31 -9.71
CA ALA A 195 3.45 -0.99 -10.32
C ALA A 195 4.13 -0.02 -11.28
N GLY A 196 5.35 0.38 -10.98
CA GLY A 196 6.05 1.53 -11.59
C GLY A 196 5.73 1.79 -13.06
N ALA A 197 6.15 0.92 -13.98
CA ALA A 197 5.94 1.10 -15.42
C ALA A 197 4.54 0.67 -15.92
N GLN A 198 3.76 0.00 -15.08
CA GLN A 198 2.49 -0.63 -15.43
C GLN A 198 1.27 0.14 -14.87
N GLY A 199 1.53 1.26 -14.17
CA GLY A 199 0.51 2.13 -13.59
C GLY A 199 -0.03 1.58 -12.27
N LEU A 200 -1.33 1.37 -12.19
CA LEU A 200 -1.97 0.72 -11.05
C LEU A 200 -1.91 -0.80 -11.23
N ALA A 201 -1.75 -1.49 -10.12
CA ALA A 201 -1.66 -2.93 -10.06
C ALA A 201 -2.79 -3.51 -9.21
N CYS A 202 -3.16 -4.74 -9.53
CA CYS A 202 -4.13 -5.52 -8.80
C CYS A 202 -3.63 -6.96 -8.71
N ASN A 203 -3.32 -7.43 -7.51
CA ASN A 203 -3.17 -8.86 -7.29
C ASN A 203 -4.56 -9.47 -7.07
N ASN A 204 -4.99 -10.24 -8.05
CA ASN A 204 -6.29 -10.88 -8.10
C ASN A 204 -6.15 -12.32 -7.58
N MET A 205 -6.71 -12.56 -6.40
CA MET A 205 -6.82 -13.88 -5.80
C MET A 205 -8.21 -14.46 -6.06
N TYR A 206 -8.26 -15.68 -6.57
CA TYR A 206 -9.50 -16.35 -6.94
C TYR A 206 -9.44 -17.84 -6.60
N PRO A 207 -10.56 -18.46 -6.21
CA PRO A 207 -10.59 -19.90 -5.97
C PRO A 207 -10.44 -20.65 -7.31
N ASP A 208 -9.47 -21.55 -7.38
CA ASP A 208 -9.42 -22.57 -8.43
C ASP A 208 -10.62 -23.51 -8.24
N LYS A 209 -11.51 -23.53 -9.23
CA LYS A 209 -12.74 -24.33 -9.21
C LYS A 209 -12.46 -25.84 -9.28
N THR A 210 -11.26 -26.25 -9.66
CA THR A 210 -10.84 -27.63 -9.83
C THR A 210 -10.23 -28.19 -8.55
N THR A 211 -9.30 -27.46 -7.95
CA THR A 211 -8.56 -27.90 -6.76
C THR A 211 -9.15 -27.37 -5.45
N GLY A 212 -9.94 -26.30 -5.52
CA GLY A 212 -10.39 -25.53 -4.35
C GLY A 212 -9.28 -24.69 -3.71
N ALA A 213 -8.06 -24.68 -4.27
CA ALA A 213 -6.97 -23.83 -3.84
C ALA A 213 -7.24 -22.37 -4.21
N VAL A 214 -6.50 -21.44 -3.61
CA VAL A 214 -6.54 -20.03 -4.00
C VAL A 214 -5.39 -19.77 -4.97
N ASP A 215 -5.73 -19.47 -6.21
CA ASP A 215 -4.79 -19.00 -7.22
C ASP A 215 -4.64 -17.48 -7.12
N SER A 216 -3.54 -16.96 -7.67
CA SER A 216 -3.32 -15.51 -7.79
C SER A 216 -2.74 -15.13 -9.15
N ARG A 217 -3.11 -13.95 -9.63
CA ARG A 217 -2.54 -13.34 -10.85
C ARG A 217 -2.42 -11.84 -10.70
N SER A 218 -1.38 -11.26 -11.27
CA SER A 218 -1.21 -9.80 -11.31
C SER A 218 -1.86 -9.20 -12.54
N LEU A 219 -2.69 -8.18 -12.33
CA LEU A 219 -3.34 -7.39 -13.37
C LEU A 219 -2.84 -5.95 -13.29
N TYR A 220 -2.81 -5.28 -14.44
CA TYR A 220 -2.26 -3.93 -14.56
C TYR A 220 -3.13 -3.03 -15.42
N THR A 221 -3.11 -1.72 -15.16
CA THR A 221 -3.77 -0.74 -16.04
C THR A 221 -3.03 -0.54 -17.35
N ILE A 222 -1.71 -0.69 -17.34
CA ILE A 222 -0.85 -0.65 -18.52
C ILE A 222 -0.24 -2.05 -18.68
N PRO A 223 -0.78 -2.90 -19.56
CA PRO A 223 -0.38 -4.31 -19.65
C PRO A 223 1.07 -4.50 -20.14
N GLU A 224 1.57 -3.56 -20.92
CA GLU A 224 2.93 -3.55 -21.47
C GLU A 224 3.67 -2.31 -20.95
N GLY A 225 4.28 -2.45 -19.77
CA GLY A 225 5.11 -1.40 -19.20
C GLY A 225 6.55 -1.50 -19.68
N ALA A 226 7.19 -0.36 -19.94
CA ALA A 226 8.61 -0.31 -20.24
C ALA A 226 9.45 -0.73 -19.01
N ALA A 227 10.19 -1.84 -19.10
CA ALA A 227 11.13 -2.23 -18.06
C ALA A 227 12.41 -1.39 -18.18
N VAL A 228 12.89 -0.85 -17.06
CA VAL A 228 14.16 -0.11 -17.01
C VAL A 228 15.04 -0.70 -15.90
N PRO A 229 16.25 -1.19 -16.20
CA PRO A 229 17.15 -1.76 -15.20
C PRO A 229 17.48 -0.74 -14.11
N PRO A 230 17.53 -1.12 -12.83
CA PRO A 230 17.81 -0.18 -11.75
C PRO A 230 19.20 0.45 -11.88
N VAL A 231 19.31 1.73 -11.50
CA VAL A 231 20.57 2.45 -11.37
C VAL A 231 20.75 2.79 -9.90
N LEU A 232 21.76 2.20 -9.28
CA LEU A 232 22.02 2.38 -7.85
C LEU A 232 22.79 3.67 -7.60
N HIS A 233 22.29 4.45 -6.66
CA HIS A 233 22.90 5.66 -6.13
C HIS A 233 23.25 5.47 -4.66
N PRO A 234 24.35 6.06 -4.17
CA PRO A 234 24.70 5.98 -2.76
C PRO A 234 23.64 6.65 -1.86
N PRO A 235 23.49 6.21 -0.60
CA PRO A 235 22.69 6.90 0.40
C PRO A 235 23.13 8.35 0.63
N GLY A 236 22.24 9.17 1.19
CA GLY A 236 22.43 10.59 1.48
C GLY A 236 22.31 11.51 0.26
N GLY A 237 21.90 10.98 -0.90
CA GLY A 237 21.87 11.69 -2.18
C GLY A 237 20.48 12.11 -2.67
N GLN A 238 20.45 12.65 -3.89
CA GLN A 238 19.21 13.09 -4.55
C GLN A 238 18.23 11.95 -4.82
N ALA A 239 18.75 10.74 -5.09
CA ALA A 239 17.92 9.56 -5.32
C ALA A 239 17.14 9.15 -4.06
N GLU A 240 17.77 9.15 -2.89
CA GLU A 240 17.09 8.90 -1.61
C GLU A 240 16.03 9.98 -1.33
N ALA A 241 16.39 11.25 -1.53
CA ALA A 241 15.46 12.36 -1.35
C ALA A 241 14.23 12.24 -2.27
N LEU A 242 14.42 11.87 -3.54
CA LEU A 242 13.33 11.64 -4.48
C LEU A 242 12.53 10.36 -4.14
N ALA A 243 13.18 9.31 -3.65
CA ALA A 243 12.50 8.08 -3.20
C ALA A 243 11.52 8.38 -2.06
N GLY A 244 11.79 9.38 -1.22
CA GLY A 244 10.84 9.89 -0.24
C GLY A 244 9.53 10.44 -0.84
N PHE A 245 9.50 10.79 -2.13
CA PHE A 245 8.31 11.22 -2.86
C PHE A 245 7.72 10.12 -3.75
N SER A 246 8.07 8.85 -3.50
CA SER A 246 7.45 7.73 -4.20
C SER A 246 5.94 7.80 -4.08
N GLY A 247 5.24 7.64 -5.19
CA GLY A 247 3.82 7.85 -5.28
C GLY A 247 3.28 7.67 -6.69
N PHE A 248 1.96 7.63 -6.78
CA PHE A 248 1.22 7.65 -8.04
C PHE A 248 0.45 8.96 -8.12
N TYR A 249 0.75 9.77 -9.13
CA TYR A 249 0.20 11.11 -9.32
C TYR A 249 -0.67 11.11 -10.57
N PRO A 250 -2.00 10.93 -10.45
CA PRO A 250 -2.91 10.96 -11.60
C PRO A 250 -2.90 12.34 -12.27
N LEU A 251 -2.84 12.38 -13.60
CA LEU A 251 -2.79 13.59 -14.42
C LEU A 251 -4.06 13.74 -15.26
N PRO A 252 -5.26 13.83 -14.66
CA PRO A 252 -6.52 13.87 -15.42
C PRO A 252 -6.64 15.13 -16.30
N SER A 253 -5.88 16.18 -16.01
CA SER A 253 -5.82 17.40 -16.84
C SER A 253 -5.11 17.20 -18.18
N VAL A 254 -4.33 16.13 -18.33
CA VAL A 254 -3.69 15.74 -19.60
C VAL A 254 -4.67 14.90 -20.40
N VAL A 255 -5.07 13.75 -19.84
CA VAL A 255 -6.11 12.86 -20.36
C VAL A 255 -6.52 11.89 -19.24
N PRO A 256 -7.76 11.34 -19.23
CA PRO A 256 -8.13 10.29 -18.29
C PRO A 256 -7.14 9.11 -18.34
N GLY A 257 -6.64 8.70 -17.17
CA GLY A 257 -5.68 7.60 -17.03
C GLY A 257 -4.21 7.99 -17.18
N ALA A 258 -3.87 9.22 -17.61
CA ALA A 258 -2.49 9.69 -17.57
C ALA A 258 -1.98 9.81 -16.14
N PHE A 259 -0.68 9.63 -15.93
CA PHE A 259 -0.06 9.70 -14.61
C PHE A 259 1.45 9.98 -14.68
N LEU A 260 1.98 10.50 -13.58
CA LEU A 260 3.40 10.43 -13.23
C LEU A 260 3.52 9.47 -12.03
N ALA A 261 4.44 8.51 -12.09
CA ALA A 261 4.74 7.63 -10.97
C ALA A 261 6.23 7.74 -10.61
N ILE A 262 6.50 7.84 -9.32
CA ILE A 262 7.84 7.79 -8.74
C ILE A 262 7.90 6.51 -7.91
N GLN A 263 8.81 5.61 -8.25
CA GLN A 263 9.02 4.36 -7.51
C GLN A 263 10.46 4.28 -7.03
N GLY A 264 10.67 4.73 -5.80
CA GLY A 264 11.88 4.51 -5.06
C GLY A 264 11.97 3.09 -4.54
N SER A 265 13.17 2.52 -4.59
CA SER A 265 13.56 1.31 -3.90
C SER A 265 14.91 1.54 -3.22
N TYR A 266 15.18 0.77 -2.18
CA TYR A 266 16.51 0.70 -1.62
C TYR A 266 17.00 -0.74 -1.56
N TYR A 267 18.31 -0.87 -1.64
CA TYR A 267 19.03 -2.13 -1.68
C TYR A 267 19.87 -2.21 -0.41
N PHE A 268 19.88 -3.37 0.22
CA PHE A 268 20.55 -3.53 1.50
C PHE A 268 21.30 -4.85 1.58
N GLN A 269 22.28 -4.85 2.47
CA GLN A 269 22.91 -6.03 3.07
C GLN A 269 22.70 -5.93 4.59
N PRO A 270 22.91 -7.01 5.36
CA PRO A 270 22.73 -6.96 6.81
C PRO A 270 23.47 -5.80 7.47
N GLY A 271 22.72 -4.88 8.08
CA GLY A 271 23.25 -3.72 8.78
C GLY A 271 23.72 -2.56 7.88
N ASP A 272 23.43 -2.57 6.58
CA ASP A 272 23.78 -1.49 5.66
C ASP A 272 22.79 -1.31 4.50
N ILE A 273 22.38 -0.06 4.25
CA ILE A 273 21.67 0.32 3.03
C ILE A 273 22.72 0.66 1.97
N THR A 274 22.91 -0.27 1.04
CA THR A 274 23.93 -0.16 -0.02
C THR A 274 23.60 0.86 -1.12
N GLY A 275 22.33 1.25 -1.27
CA GLY A 275 21.95 2.28 -2.25
C GLY A 275 20.46 2.39 -2.53
N TYR A 276 20.10 3.43 -3.28
CA TYR A 276 18.74 3.75 -3.71
C TYR A 276 18.64 3.72 -5.24
N SER A 277 17.50 3.27 -5.76
CA SER A 277 17.12 3.41 -7.17
C SER A 277 15.77 4.10 -7.25
N VAL A 278 15.57 4.93 -8.26
CA VAL A 278 14.26 5.57 -8.48
C VAL A 278 13.86 5.43 -9.94
N ALA A 279 12.78 4.68 -10.19
CA ALA A 279 12.12 4.66 -11.47
C ALA A 279 11.11 5.82 -11.57
N ILE A 280 11.16 6.55 -12.67
CA ILE A 280 10.27 7.67 -13.00
C ILE A 280 9.47 7.24 -14.22
N THR A 281 8.15 7.09 -14.08
CA THR A 281 7.27 6.66 -15.17
C THR A 281 6.29 7.77 -15.52
N LEU A 282 6.20 8.10 -16.80
CA LEU A 282 5.21 9.03 -17.34
C LEU A 282 4.29 8.30 -18.32
N SER A 283 2.98 8.39 -18.10
CA SER A 283 1.95 8.07 -19.10
C SER A 283 1.21 9.35 -19.46
N THR A 284 1.19 9.69 -20.74
CA THR A 284 0.50 10.88 -21.27
C THR A 284 -0.76 10.55 -22.04
N ASP A 285 -1.06 9.27 -22.25
CA ASP A 285 -2.21 8.76 -22.98
C ASP A 285 -3.11 7.82 -22.14
N GLY A 286 -2.66 7.45 -20.93
CA GLY A 286 -3.31 6.48 -20.05
C GLY A 286 -3.29 5.03 -20.56
N ARG A 287 -2.44 4.72 -21.54
CA ARG A 287 -2.39 3.41 -22.22
C ARG A 287 -0.99 2.87 -22.41
N THR A 288 0.00 3.75 -22.55
CA THR A 288 1.42 3.42 -22.69
C THR A 288 2.24 4.22 -21.68
N THR A 289 3.47 3.79 -21.45
CA THR A 289 4.38 4.44 -20.51
C THR A 289 5.76 4.66 -21.11
N GLN A 290 6.38 5.77 -20.71
CA GLN A 290 7.82 5.98 -20.80
C GLN A 290 8.39 5.92 -19.39
N ALA A 291 9.34 5.03 -19.18
CA ALA A 291 9.99 4.86 -17.89
C ALA A 291 11.47 5.25 -18.00
N PHE A 292 11.98 5.88 -16.94
CA PHE A 292 13.35 6.33 -16.81
C PHE A 292 13.89 5.91 -15.46
N GLN A 293 15.19 5.78 -15.34
CA GLN A 293 15.85 5.67 -14.03
C GLN A 293 16.51 7.00 -13.72
N PHE A 294 16.32 7.46 -12.49
CA PHE A 294 17.02 8.63 -12.00
C PHE A 294 18.53 8.42 -12.16
N GLY A 295 19.22 9.39 -12.76
CA GLY A 295 20.61 9.23 -13.18
C GLY A 295 21.16 10.47 -13.88
N ASP A 296 22.24 10.27 -14.65
CA ASP A 296 22.99 11.35 -15.27
C ASP A 296 22.11 12.30 -16.11
N GLY A 297 22.24 13.60 -15.85
CA GLY A 297 21.47 14.66 -16.50
C GLY A 297 20.12 14.98 -15.86
N MET A 298 19.64 14.17 -14.93
CA MET A 298 18.47 14.47 -14.09
C MET A 298 18.88 15.16 -12.80
N THR A 299 18.00 15.98 -12.24
CA THR A 299 18.26 16.63 -10.94
C THR A 299 17.02 16.56 -10.05
N PHE A 300 17.24 16.34 -8.76
CA PHE A 300 16.24 16.54 -7.72
C PHE A 300 16.79 17.46 -6.63
N SER A 301 16.36 18.72 -6.62
CA SER A 301 16.84 19.74 -5.69
C SER A 301 15.72 20.69 -5.30
N GLY A 302 15.67 21.09 -4.03
CA GLY A 302 14.61 21.98 -3.52
C GLY A 302 13.19 21.40 -3.66
N GLY A 303 13.06 20.08 -3.80
CA GLY A 303 11.79 19.40 -4.08
C GLY A 303 11.41 19.38 -5.56
N THR A 304 12.24 19.87 -6.48
CA THR A 304 11.96 19.91 -7.91
C THR A 304 12.72 18.81 -8.65
N LEU A 305 11.98 17.95 -9.37
CA LEU A 305 12.52 16.97 -10.29
C LEU A 305 12.57 17.56 -11.70
N GLN A 306 13.75 17.50 -12.31
CA GLN A 306 13.95 17.80 -13.72
C GLN A 306 14.46 16.57 -14.46
N VAL A 307 13.75 16.20 -15.53
CA VAL A 307 14.17 15.18 -16.49
C VAL A 307 14.37 15.87 -17.84
N PRO A 308 15.59 15.86 -18.41
CA PRO A 308 15.88 16.57 -19.65
C PRO A 308 15.13 15.94 -20.84
N SER A 309 14.88 16.74 -21.88
CA SER A 309 14.41 16.20 -23.17
C SER A 309 15.55 15.44 -23.86
N ALA A 310 15.18 14.42 -24.66
CA ALA A 310 16.11 13.74 -25.56
C ALA A 310 16.54 14.63 -26.74
N VAL A 311 15.80 15.70 -27.03
CA VAL A 311 16.08 16.65 -28.11
C VAL A 311 16.78 17.86 -27.53
N ALA A 312 18.00 18.14 -28.00
CA ALA A 312 18.77 19.29 -27.55
C ALA A 312 18.04 20.61 -27.90
N GLY A 313 17.86 21.47 -26.88
CA GLY A 313 17.18 22.76 -27.03
C GLY A 313 15.69 22.73 -26.68
N ASP A 314 15.09 21.55 -26.53
CA ASP A 314 13.72 21.41 -26.05
C ASP A 314 13.63 21.71 -24.54
N PRO A 315 12.45 22.15 -24.05
CA PRO A 315 12.19 22.22 -22.62
C PRO A 315 12.35 20.83 -21.96
N PRO A 316 12.63 20.76 -20.64
CA PRO A 316 12.67 19.49 -19.91
C PRO A 316 11.40 18.67 -20.14
N LEU A 317 11.55 17.35 -20.30
CA LEU A 317 10.42 16.43 -20.43
C LEU A 317 9.53 16.48 -19.17
N ILE A 318 10.17 16.58 -18.01
CA ILE A 318 9.51 16.72 -16.71
C ILE A 318 10.22 17.86 -15.97
N ASP A 319 9.45 18.83 -15.48
CA ASP A 319 9.90 19.85 -14.53
C ASP A 319 8.79 20.06 -13.50
N VAL A 320 8.83 19.29 -12.41
CA VAL A 320 7.76 19.25 -11.41
C VAL A 320 8.30 19.42 -10.01
N THR A 321 7.62 20.23 -9.22
CA THR A 321 7.93 20.45 -7.80
C THR A 321 6.99 19.63 -6.94
N PHE A 322 7.58 18.84 -6.05
CA PHE A 322 6.90 18.03 -5.06
C PHE A 322 6.74 18.83 -3.76
N LYS A 323 5.57 18.68 -3.15
CA LYS A 323 5.29 19.21 -1.81
C LYS A 323 4.65 18.12 -0.97
N ARG A 324 5.23 17.85 0.20
CA ARG A 324 4.63 16.97 1.21
C ARG A 324 3.73 17.78 2.14
N GLY A 325 2.65 17.17 2.60
CA GLY A 325 1.74 17.73 3.58
C GLY A 325 0.33 17.19 3.39
N TYR A 326 -0.34 16.88 4.49
CA TYR A 326 -1.70 16.40 4.41
C TYR A 326 -2.66 17.51 3.97
N ASP A 327 -3.30 17.32 2.82
CA ASP A 327 -4.41 18.14 2.38
C ASP A 327 -5.71 17.52 2.90
N ARG A 328 -6.23 18.09 3.99
CA ARG A 328 -7.48 17.63 4.61
C ARG A 328 -8.69 17.67 3.67
N LYS A 329 -8.71 18.60 2.71
CA LYS A 329 -9.84 18.72 1.78
C LYS A 329 -9.92 17.50 0.84
N ASN A 330 -8.76 16.99 0.42
CA ASN A 330 -8.67 15.95 -0.59
C ASN A 330 -8.18 14.60 -0.04
N GLY A 331 -7.72 14.54 1.21
CA GLY A 331 -7.20 13.32 1.83
C GLY A 331 -5.82 12.88 1.33
N THR A 332 -5.06 13.78 0.68
CA THR A 332 -3.78 13.45 0.00
C THR A 332 -2.58 13.84 0.85
N LEU A 333 -1.43 13.19 0.62
CA LEU A 333 -0.21 13.35 1.42
C LEU A 333 0.87 14.19 0.72
N SER A 334 0.81 14.25 -0.60
CA SER A 334 1.76 14.98 -1.41
C SER A 334 1.11 15.47 -2.69
N THR A 335 1.66 16.55 -3.23
CA THR A 335 1.22 17.15 -4.48
C THR A 335 2.41 17.42 -5.37
N ILE A 336 2.18 17.39 -6.68
CA ILE A 336 3.10 17.92 -7.68
C ILE A 336 2.48 19.11 -8.39
N THR A 337 3.31 20.10 -8.72
CA THR A 337 2.96 21.23 -9.59
C THR A 337 4.13 21.54 -10.52
N GLY A 338 3.87 21.82 -11.79
CA GLY A 338 4.91 22.16 -12.75
C GLY A 338 4.48 21.89 -14.18
N THR A 339 5.40 21.39 -15.00
CA THR A 339 5.17 21.10 -16.41
C THR A 339 5.70 19.74 -16.82
N ILE A 340 5.04 19.15 -17.81
CA ILE A 340 5.58 18.06 -18.64
C ILE A 340 5.62 18.54 -20.09
N ALA A 341 6.56 18.05 -20.88
CA ALA A 341 6.69 18.43 -22.29
C ALA A 341 6.80 17.20 -23.23
N PRO A 342 5.78 16.32 -23.27
CA PRO A 342 5.81 15.21 -24.22
C PRO A 342 5.88 15.74 -25.66
N ASN A 343 6.85 15.25 -26.43
CA ASN A 343 7.12 15.70 -27.80
C ASN A 343 7.34 17.22 -27.94
N GLY A 344 7.92 17.86 -26.91
CA GLY A 344 8.22 19.29 -26.90
C GLY A 344 7.01 20.19 -26.62
N ILE A 345 5.81 19.65 -26.42
CA ILE A 345 4.60 20.42 -26.12
C ILE A 345 4.43 20.56 -24.61
N VAL A 346 4.69 21.76 -24.10
CA VAL A 346 4.59 22.06 -22.66
C VAL A 346 3.14 22.05 -22.20
N GLN A 347 2.86 21.26 -21.16
CA GLN A 347 1.59 21.16 -20.47
C GLN A 347 1.80 21.42 -18.98
N THR A 348 1.01 22.31 -18.40
CA THR A 348 1.00 22.51 -16.94
C THR A 348 0.24 21.38 -16.27
N VAL A 349 0.82 20.86 -15.19
CA VAL A 349 0.25 19.75 -14.43
C VAL A 349 0.12 20.11 -12.96
N THR A 350 -0.94 19.60 -12.36
CA THR A 350 -1.12 19.55 -10.91
C THR A 350 -1.76 18.22 -10.58
N ALA A 351 -1.17 17.51 -9.62
CA ALA A 351 -1.67 16.23 -9.18
C ALA A 351 -1.37 16.00 -7.70
N ALA A 352 -2.07 15.05 -7.12
CA ALA A 352 -1.92 14.67 -5.73
C ALA A 352 -1.79 13.16 -5.60
N ASN A 353 -1.14 12.73 -4.53
CA ASN A 353 -0.88 11.33 -4.22
C ASN A 353 -1.41 11.00 -2.81
N TYR A 354 -2.09 9.86 -2.71
CA TYR A 354 -2.67 9.36 -1.45
C TYR A 354 -1.72 8.42 -0.71
N LEU A 355 -0.72 7.87 -1.41
CA LEU A 355 0.11 6.80 -0.92
C LEU A 355 1.32 7.36 -0.18
N ASN A 356 1.73 6.68 0.89
CA ASN A 356 2.95 6.99 1.61
C ASN A 356 3.96 5.85 1.40
N PRO A 357 5.23 6.13 1.13
CA PRO A 357 6.29 5.14 1.27
C PRO A 357 6.36 4.65 2.72
N VAL A 358 6.25 3.35 2.96
CA VAL A 358 6.36 2.75 4.30
C VAL A 358 7.75 2.15 4.46
N PRO A 359 8.54 2.51 5.49
CA PRO A 359 9.82 1.88 5.74
C PRO A 359 9.63 0.42 6.15
N LEU A 360 10.58 -0.45 5.79
CA LEU A 360 10.51 -1.88 6.11
C LEU A 360 10.46 -2.11 7.62
N ALA A 361 11.15 -1.28 8.40
CA ALA A 361 11.13 -1.32 9.86
C ALA A 361 9.72 -1.12 10.46
N ALA A 362 8.77 -0.51 9.73
CA ALA A 362 7.38 -0.38 10.18
C ALA A 362 6.65 -1.74 10.26
N PHE A 363 7.13 -2.75 9.54
CA PHE A 363 6.63 -4.13 9.60
C PHE A 363 7.38 -4.98 10.64
N GLY A 364 8.29 -4.36 11.40
CA GLY A 364 9.01 -5.00 12.50
C GLY A 364 8.16 -5.21 13.76
N GLY A 365 8.83 -5.67 14.81
CA GLY A 365 8.19 -6.10 16.06
C GLY A 365 8.30 -7.61 16.22
N ARG A 366 7.23 -8.25 16.69
CA ARG A 366 7.25 -9.70 16.94
C ARG A 366 7.39 -10.48 15.63
N PRO A 367 8.07 -11.64 15.65
CA PRO A 367 8.19 -12.47 14.46
C PRO A 367 6.83 -12.86 13.89
N LEU A 368 6.68 -12.71 12.58
CA LEU A 368 5.49 -13.18 11.87
C LEU A 368 5.59 -14.68 11.70
N THR A 369 4.49 -15.40 11.93
CA THR A 369 4.46 -16.86 11.84
C THR A 369 3.22 -17.36 11.11
N ASN A 370 3.30 -18.52 10.48
CA ASN A 370 2.11 -19.23 10.01
C ASN A 370 1.38 -19.89 11.20
N ALA A 371 0.19 -20.44 10.96
CA ALA A 371 -0.63 -21.06 12.01
C ALA A 371 0.09 -22.17 12.81
N SER A 372 0.98 -22.93 12.16
CA SER A 372 1.77 -23.99 12.81
C SER A 372 3.04 -23.49 13.52
N GLY A 373 3.46 -22.24 13.29
CA GLY A 373 4.74 -21.72 13.75
C GLY A 373 5.97 -22.30 13.03
N SER A 374 5.77 -23.09 11.96
CA SER A 374 6.86 -23.73 11.23
C SER A 374 7.60 -22.79 10.27
N GLN A 375 7.00 -21.65 9.94
CA GLN A 375 7.61 -20.60 9.13
C GLN A 375 7.67 -19.31 9.94
N THR A 376 8.78 -18.59 9.87
CA THR A 376 8.99 -17.38 10.67
C THR A 376 9.70 -16.29 9.87
N LEU A 377 9.17 -15.07 9.87
CA LEU A 377 9.84 -13.88 9.37
C LEU A 377 10.10 -12.91 10.52
N THR A 378 11.29 -12.35 10.57
CA THR A 378 11.68 -11.34 11.55
C THR A 378 12.29 -10.14 10.82
N ILE A 379 11.76 -8.95 11.11
CA ILE A 379 12.25 -7.67 10.59
C ILE A 379 12.61 -6.82 11.81
N THR A 380 13.86 -6.39 11.89
CA THR A 380 14.35 -5.60 13.05
C THR A 380 14.81 -4.20 12.68
N GLY A 381 14.90 -3.91 11.39
CA GLY A 381 15.27 -2.61 10.83
C GLY A 381 15.04 -2.59 9.33
N ASP A 382 15.42 -1.49 8.69
CA ASP A 382 15.26 -1.33 7.24
C ASP A 382 16.21 -2.20 6.41
N ASP A 383 17.25 -2.77 7.04
CA ASP A 383 18.35 -3.52 6.43
C ASP A 383 18.53 -4.93 7.00
N THR A 384 17.70 -5.33 7.98
CA THR A 384 17.90 -6.54 8.76
C THR A 384 16.64 -7.39 8.81
N VAL A 385 16.65 -8.41 7.94
CA VAL A 385 15.56 -9.38 7.78
C VAL A 385 16.07 -10.80 7.91
N ALA A 386 15.34 -11.65 8.62
CA ALA A 386 15.59 -13.08 8.70
C ALA A 386 14.32 -13.89 8.41
N TYR A 387 14.44 -14.89 7.54
CA TYR A 387 13.37 -15.84 7.24
C TYR A 387 13.81 -17.26 7.60
N ASN A 388 12.99 -17.96 8.39
CA ASN A 388 13.31 -19.27 8.98
C ASN A 388 14.69 -19.28 9.66
N GLN A 389 14.96 -18.22 10.44
CA GLN A 389 16.23 -18.01 11.16
C GLN A 389 17.46 -17.81 10.25
N GLN A 390 17.28 -17.70 8.94
CA GLN A 390 18.33 -17.34 7.99
C GLN A 390 18.24 -15.85 7.65
N THR A 391 19.27 -15.10 8.00
CA THR A 391 19.38 -13.70 7.61
C THR A 391 19.50 -13.56 6.10
N MET A 392 18.72 -12.65 5.51
CA MET A 392 18.84 -12.30 4.10
C MET A 392 20.20 -11.67 3.85
N THR A 393 20.94 -12.16 2.85
CA THR A 393 22.33 -11.72 2.57
C THR A 393 22.38 -10.46 1.70
N ALA A 394 21.35 -10.28 0.88
CA ALA A 394 21.08 -9.07 0.14
C ALA A 394 19.56 -8.99 -0.12
N GLY A 395 19.04 -7.77 -0.15
CA GLY A 395 17.64 -7.53 -0.45
C GLY A 395 17.41 -6.22 -1.17
N VAL A 396 16.24 -6.13 -1.79
CA VAL A 396 15.65 -4.90 -2.32
C VAL A 396 14.27 -4.75 -1.71
N TYR A 397 13.96 -3.55 -1.26
CA TYR A 397 12.65 -3.21 -0.75
C TYR A 397 12.06 -2.05 -1.55
N VAL A 398 10.77 -2.15 -1.86
CA VAL A 398 9.99 -1.12 -2.56
C VAL A 398 8.95 -0.55 -1.59
N PRO A 399 9.28 0.54 -0.86
CA PRO A 399 8.42 1.13 0.18
C PRO A 399 7.00 1.48 -0.24
N LEU A 400 6.75 1.79 -1.51
CA LEU A 400 5.40 2.15 -1.99
C LEU A 400 4.52 0.92 -2.25
N MET A 401 5.13 -0.23 -2.53
CA MET A 401 4.44 -1.47 -2.87
C MET A 401 4.46 -2.50 -1.73
N TYR A 402 5.26 -2.24 -0.70
CA TYR A 402 5.54 -3.15 0.43
C TYR A 402 6.11 -4.49 -0.02
N ILE A 403 6.81 -4.51 -1.15
CA ILE A 403 7.45 -5.70 -1.70
C ILE A 403 8.90 -5.75 -1.26
N LEU A 404 9.26 -6.83 -0.58
CA LEU A 404 10.61 -7.20 -0.24
C LEU A 404 11.03 -8.37 -1.14
N ALA A 405 12.19 -8.27 -1.78
CA ALA A 405 12.78 -9.39 -2.50
C ALA A 405 14.25 -9.57 -2.12
N GLY A 406 14.74 -10.81 -2.12
CA GLY A 406 16.14 -11.09 -1.86
C GLY A 406 16.42 -12.57 -1.71
N THR A 407 17.59 -12.90 -1.16
CA THR A 407 18.06 -14.29 -1.04
C THR A 407 18.48 -14.63 0.38
N THR A 408 18.19 -15.85 0.82
CA THR A 408 18.77 -16.41 2.04
C THR A 408 20.07 -17.16 1.70
N GLY A 409 21.20 -16.73 2.26
CA GLY A 409 22.52 -17.35 2.06
C GLY A 409 23.31 -16.85 0.84
N THR A 410 24.51 -17.42 0.66
CA THR A 410 25.42 -17.14 -0.45
C THR A 410 25.84 -18.46 -1.09
N GLY A 411 25.39 -18.76 -2.31
CA GLY A 411 25.73 -20.02 -2.99
C GLY A 411 24.65 -20.50 -3.98
N PRO A 412 24.89 -21.62 -4.67
CA PRO A 412 23.96 -22.16 -5.67
C PRO A 412 22.61 -22.61 -5.11
N ASP A 413 22.53 -22.86 -3.79
CA ASP A 413 21.28 -23.23 -3.11
C ASP A 413 20.48 -22.01 -2.61
N ALA A 414 20.98 -20.79 -2.80
CA ALA A 414 20.28 -19.57 -2.38
C ALA A 414 18.93 -19.46 -3.10
N GLN A 415 17.85 -19.47 -2.33
CA GLN A 415 16.49 -19.39 -2.87
C GLN A 415 16.07 -17.91 -2.93
N PRO A 416 15.60 -17.42 -4.09
CA PRO A 416 14.99 -16.10 -4.18
C PRO A 416 13.61 -16.13 -3.52
N TRP A 417 13.39 -15.13 -2.66
CA TRP A 417 12.10 -14.90 -2.01
C TRP A 417 11.56 -13.56 -2.44
N VAL A 418 10.26 -13.52 -2.70
CA VAL A 418 9.50 -12.28 -2.85
C VAL A 418 8.43 -12.29 -1.77
N MET A 419 8.29 -11.19 -1.05
CA MET A 419 7.40 -11.07 0.08
C MET A 419 6.54 -9.82 -0.09
N SER A 420 5.24 -9.95 0.08
CA SER A 420 4.29 -8.84 0.13
C SER A 420 3.91 -8.58 1.57
N LEU A 421 4.33 -7.44 2.10
CA LEU A 421 4.08 -7.02 3.48
C LEU A 421 2.80 -6.20 3.57
N GLY A 422 2.18 -6.20 4.75
CA GLY A 422 0.96 -5.44 5.00
C GLY A 422 0.48 -5.60 6.43
N THR A 423 -0.81 -5.37 6.62
CA THR A 423 -1.53 -5.61 7.87
C THR A 423 -2.77 -6.44 7.58
N ASP A 424 -3.16 -7.33 8.48
CA ASP A 424 -4.43 -8.06 8.48
C ASP A 424 -5.13 -7.75 9.80
N GLY A 425 -6.28 -7.05 9.74
CA GLY A 425 -6.97 -6.39 10.86
C GLY A 425 -6.63 -6.95 12.25
N ALA A 426 -7.30 -8.03 12.66
CA ALA A 426 -7.10 -8.63 13.98
C ALA A 426 -5.75 -9.34 14.14
N LYS A 427 -5.07 -9.70 13.06
CA LYS A 427 -3.81 -10.45 13.09
C LYS A 427 -2.56 -9.57 13.15
N GLY A 428 -2.71 -8.26 13.02
CA GLY A 428 -1.62 -7.30 13.08
C GLY A 428 -0.86 -7.18 11.76
N THR A 429 0.46 -7.00 11.82
CA THR A 429 1.31 -7.07 10.63
C THR A 429 1.25 -8.47 9.99
N ALA A 430 1.29 -8.49 8.66
CA ALA A 430 1.12 -9.69 7.85
C ALA A 430 2.11 -9.72 6.70
N CYS A 431 2.39 -10.92 6.21
CA CYS A 431 3.23 -11.13 5.04
C CYS A 431 2.73 -12.32 4.22
N ILE A 432 2.74 -12.17 2.90
CA ILE A 432 2.58 -13.25 1.93
C ILE A 432 3.95 -13.55 1.36
N VAL A 433 4.48 -14.75 1.63
CA VAL A 433 5.74 -15.23 1.07
C VAL A 433 5.45 -15.95 -0.25
N LEU A 434 5.99 -15.39 -1.32
CA LEU A 434 5.94 -15.91 -2.68
C LEU A 434 7.30 -16.52 -3.00
N LYS A 435 7.34 -17.85 -3.10
CA LYS A 435 8.57 -18.56 -3.49
C LYS A 435 8.68 -18.55 -5.02
N TYR A 436 9.79 -18.04 -5.54
CA TYR A 436 10.13 -18.24 -6.95
C TYR A 436 10.75 -19.63 -7.11
N VAL A 437 9.98 -20.59 -7.64
CA VAL A 437 10.53 -21.91 -8.00
C VAL A 437 11.00 -21.89 -9.46
N SER A 438 10.29 -21.16 -10.33
CA SER A 438 10.72 -20.76 -11.69
C SER A 438 9.84 -19.61 -12.23
N PRO A 439 10.17 -18.96 -13.36
CA PRO A 439 9.30 -17.95 -14.00
C PRO A 439 7.88 -18.45 -14.37
N THR A 440 7.66 -19.77 -14.36
CA THR A 440 6.37 -20.39 -14.69
C THR A 440 5.73 -21.16 -13.54
N ASP A 441 6.43 -21.32 -12.40
CA ASP A 441 5.94 -22.07 -11.24
C ASP A 441 6.04 -21.21 -9.98
N PHE A 442 4.89 -20.72 -9.54
CA PHE A 442 4.70 -20.22 -8.18
C PHE A 442 4.26 -21.40 -7.31
N ALA A 443 4.98 -21.65 -6.22
CA ALA A 443 4.45 -22.51 -5.17
C ALA A 443 3.29 -21.80 -4.46
N ASP A 444 2.44 -22.57 -3.77
CA ASP A 444 1.34 -22.03 -2.97
C ASP A 444 1.84 -20.90 -2.05
N PRO A 445 1.17 -19.73 -2.04
CA PRO A 445 1.57 -18.61 -1.21
C PRO A 445 1.52 -19.00 0.27
N ILE A 446 2.56 -18.65 1.03
CA ILE A 446 2.61 -18.88 2.47
C ILE A 446 2.23 -17.60 3.19
N PHE A 447 1.18 -17.65 3.99
CA PHE A 447 0.74 -16.53 4.82
C PHE A 447 1.34 -16.64 6.23
N ILE A 448 1.91 -15.53 6.69
CA ILE A 448 2.45 -15.40 8.05
C ILE A 448 1.96 -14.09 8.67
N TYR A 449 1.74 -14.11 9.98
CA TYR A 449 1.08 -13.04 10.73
C TYR A 449 1.74 -12.82 12.09
N ALA A 450 1.63 -11.61 12.64
CA ALA A 450 2.06 -11.32 14.01
C ALA A 450 1.22 -12.10 15.05
N ILE A 451 -0.09 -12.23 14.80
CA ILE A 451 -1.02 -12.99 15.62
C ILE A 451 -1.73 -14.05 14.74
N PRO A 452 -1.08 -15.20 14.47
CA PRO A 452 -1.59 -16.19 13.51
C PRO A 452 -2.92 -16.84 13.91
N ASN A 453 -3.21 -16.85 15.22
CA ASN A 453 -4.40 -17.46 15.80
C ASN A 453 -5.31 -16.41 16.46
N ALA A 454 -5.35 -15.18 15.91
CA ALA A 454 -6.31 -14.18 16.36
C ALA A 454 -7.73 -14.76 16.24
N ARG A 455 -8.53 -14.56 17.27
CA ARG A 455 -9.89 -15.12 17.38
C ARG A 455 -10.93 -14.11 16.98
#